data_AF-A0A8A3S0H1-F1
#
_entry.id   AF-A0A8A3S0H1-F1
#
_cell.length_a   1.000
_cell.length_b   1.000
_cell.length_c   1.000
_cell.angle_alpha   90.00
_cell.angle_beta   90.00
_cell.angle_gamma   90.00
#
_symmetry.space_group_name_H-M   'P 1'
#
loop_
_entity.id
_entity.type
_entity.pdbx_description
1 polymer ?
#
loop_
_entity_poly.entity_id
_entity_poly.type
_entity_poly.pdbx_seq_one_letter_code
_entity_poly.pdbx_strand_id
1 'polypeptide(L)'
;MKTEEFDWMVYHIIAWGQAATIPALVEHVGGDRAAVEESVGRLVSYLLIERDGETVRALSVEESILKCQLKNTAGIPLEIENGVIKIPDFARSGDKQ
;
A
#
# COMPACT_ATOMS: atom_id res chain seq x y z
N MET A 1 -6.52 23.77 2.44
CA MET A 1 -5.31 22.94 2.27
C MET A 1 -5.43 22.22 0.94
N LYS A 2 -4.36 22.09 0.16
CA LYS A 2 -4.42 21.28 -1.07
C LYS A 2 -4.65 19.82 -0.70
N THR A 3 -5.36 19.08 -1.55
CA THR A 3 -5.67 17.66 -1.30
C THR A 3 -4.40 16.83 -1.02
N GLU A 4 -3.32 17.09 -1.76
CA GLU A 4 -2.03 16.42 -1.58
C GLU A 4 -1.37 16.75 -0.23
N GLU A 5 -1.46 18.00 0.24
CA GLU A 5 -0.93 18.39 1.55
C GLU A 5 -1.68 17.66 2.68
N PHE A 6 -3.01 17.49 2.53
CA PHE A 6 -3.82 16.69 3.46
C PHE A 6 -3.40 15.22 3.45
N ASP A 7 -3.26 14.63 2.27
CA ASP A 7 -2.84 13.24 2.12
C ASP A 7 -1.47 12.99 2.74
N TRP A 8 -0.53 13.92 2.55
CA TRP A 8 0.79 13.80 3.15
C TRP A 8 0.76 13.82 4.67
N MET A 9 -0.06 14.70 5.25
CA MET A 9 -0.21 14.77 6.71
C MET A 9 -0.80 13.47 7.27
N VAL A 10 -1.88 12.95 6.65
CA VAL A 10 -2.50 11.67 7.05
C VAL A 10 -1.49 10.52 6.95
N TYR A 11 -0.71 10.46 5.86
CA TYR A 11 0.33 9.45 5.71
C TYR A 11 1.37 9.49 6.83
N HIS A 12 1.89 10.66 7.18
CA HIS A 12 2.95 10.75 8.19
C HIS A 12 2.47 10.33 9.58
N ILE A 13 1.22 10.63 9.92
CA ILE A 13 0.58 10.15 11.16
C ILE A 13 0.59 8.61 11.22
N ILE A 14 0.22 7.95 10.11
CA ILE A 14 0.23 6.48 10.00
C ILE A 14 1.67 5.96 10.04
N ALA A 15 2.58 6.54 9.26
CA ALA A 15 3.97 6.10 9.12
C ALA A 15 4.78 6.22 10.41
N TRP A 16 4.45 7.20 11.26
CA TRP A 16 5.04 7.34 12.60
C TRP A 16 4.30 6.53 13.68
N GLY A 17 3.33 5.70 13.31
CA GLY A 17 2.60 4.82 14.22
C GLY A 17 1.73 5.56 15.22
N GLN A 18 1.35 6.81 14.94
CA GLN A 18 0.58 7.64 15.86
C GLN A 18 -0.92 7.30 15.82
N ALA A 19 -1.43 6.85 14.66
CA ALA A 19 -2.77 6.32 14.53
C ALA A 19 -2.81 5.15 13.54
N ALA A 20 -3.59 4.13 13.88
CA ALA A 20 -3.75 2.92 13.08
C ALA A 20 -5.20 2.65 12.67
N THR A 21 -6.14 3.56 12.95
CA THR A 21 -7.57 3.42 12.63
C THR A 21 -8.16 4.75 12.16
N ILE A 22 -9.26 4.71 11.41
CA ILE A 22 -9.97 5.92 10.94
C ILE A 22 -10.41 6.83 12.11
N PRO A 23 -10.99 6.32 13.21
CA PRO A 23 -11.32 7.16 14.36
C PRO A 23 -10.10 7.87 14.97
N ALA A 24 -8.99 7.16 15.14
CA ALA A 24 -7.76 7.75 15.69
C ALA A 24 -7.16 8.80 14.75
N LEU A 25 -7.23 8.59 13.44
CA LEU A 25 -6.80 9.57 12.44
C LEU A 25 -7.65 10.85 12.50
N VAL A 26 -8.98 10.70 12.64
CA VAL A 26 -9.90 11.84 12.80
C VAL A 26 -9.55 12.65 14.06
N GLU A 27 -9.24 11.99 15.17
CA GLU A 27 -8.82 12.66 16.41
C GLU A 27 -7.50 13.42 16.26
N HIS A 28 -6.50 12.84 15.56
CA HIS A 28 -5.21 13.50 15.34
C HIS A 28 -5.26 14.67 14.35
N VAL A 29 -6.07 14.54 13.30
CA VAL A 29 -6.20 15.58 12.28
C VAL A 29 -7.18 16.68 12.71
N GLY A 30 -8.02 16.41 13.72
CA GLY A 30 -9.08 17.31 14.18
C GLY A 30 -10.13 17.58 13.09
N GLY A 31 -10.32 16.59 12.19
CA GLY A 31 -10.93 16.81 10.88
C GLY A 31 -12.23 16.05 10.61
N ASP A 32 -12.75 16.26 9.40
CA ASP A 32 -13.91 15.55 8.87
C ASP A 32 -13.57 14.09 8.56
N ARG A 33 -14.38 13.16 9.09
CA ARG A 33 -14.26 11.72 8.81
C ARG A 33 -14.31 11.40 7.32
N ALA A 34 -15.16 12.09 6.55
CA ALA A 34 -15.26 11.84 5.12
C ALA A 34 -13.94 12.18 4.41
N ALA A 35 -13.35 13.34 4.72
CA ALA A 35 -12.06 13.74 4.19
C ALA A 35 -10.93 12.76 4.55
N VAL A 36 -10.92 12.25 5.79
CA VAL A 36 -9.95 11.22 6.23
C VAL A 36 -10.12 9.91 5.46
N GLU A 37 -11.34 9.41 5.31
CA GLU A 37 -11.62 8.18 4.55
C GLU A 37 -11.22 8.33 3.08
N GLU A 38 -11.53 9.46 2.45
CA GLU A 38 -11.11 9.74 1.07
C GLU A 38 -9.58 9.79 0.93
N SER A 39 -8.89 10.39 1.89
CA SER A 39 -7.43 10.45 1.92
C SER A 39 -6.82 9.06 2.07
N VAL A 40 -7.33 8.25 3.01
CA VAL A 40 -6.91 6.85 3.16
C VAL A 40 -7.16 6.06 1.88
N GLY A 41 -8.30 6.24 1.22
CA GLY A 41 -8.60 5.62 -0.07
C GLY A 41 -7.57 5.96 -1.15
N ARG A 42 -7.19 7.25 -1.25
CA ARG A 42 -6.13 7.69 -2.18
C ARG A 42 -4.78 7.08 -1.82
N LEU A 43 -4.37 7.12 -0.55
CA LEU A 43 -3.09 6.56 -0.09
C LEU A 43 -2.98 5.04 -0.33
N VAL A 44 -4.08 4.30 -0.16
CA VAL A 44 -4.16 2.88 -0.55
C VAL A 44 -4.01 2.73 -2.06
N SER A 45 -4.68 3.57 -2.86
CA SER A 45 -4.59 3.51 -4.32
C SER A 45 -3.18 3.81 -4.84
N TYR A 46 -2.45 4.68 -4.14
CA TYR A 46 -1.04 5.04 -4.38
C TYR A 46 -0.05 3.98 -3.87
N LEU A 47 -0.54 2.95 -3.18
CA LEU A 47 0.28 1.88 -2.61
C LEU A 47 1.30 2.39 -1.58
N LEU A 48 0.93 3.42 -0.80
CA LEU A 48 1.75 3.96 0.30
C LEU A 48 1.35 3.39 1.66
N ILE A 49 0.07 3.03 1.81
CA ILE A 49 -0.46 2.39 3.00
C ILE A 49 -1.26 1.16 2.58
N GLU A 50 -1.50 0.25 3.51
CA GLU A 50 -2.55 -0.76 3.37
C GLU A 50 -3.62 -0.59 4.45
N ARG A 51 -4.82 -1.05 4.11
CA ARG A 51 -5.95 -1.16 5.03
C ARG A 51 -6.32 -2.62 5.15
N ASP A 52 -6.30 -3.13 6.38
CA ASP A 52 -6.82 -4.46 6.73
C ASP A 52 -7.98 -4.30 7.71
N GLY A 53 -9.19 -4.47 7.20
CA GLY A 53 -10.43 -4.18 7.91
C GLY A 53 -10.48 -2.74 8.44
N GLU A 54 -10.42 -2.62 9.76
CA GLU A 54 -10.47 -1.33 10.48
C GLU A 54 -9.09 -0.72 10.71
N THR A 55 -8.02 -1.46 10.43
CA THR A 55 -6.65 -1.02 10.67
C THR A 55 -5.99 -0.51 9.40
N VAL A 56 -5.09 0.46 9.56
CA VAL A 56 -4.22 0.99 8.50
C VAL A 56 -2.78 0.98 8.97
N ARG A 57 -1.85 0.73 8.05
CA ARG A 57 -0.41 0.86 8.28
C ARG A 57 0.31 1.38 7.05
N ALA A 58 1.44 2.04 7.25
CA ALA A 58 2.34 2.37 6.16
C ALA A 58 2.98 1.10 5.59
N LEU A 59 3.15 1.09 4.28
CA LEU A 59 3.95 0.10 3.59
C LEU A 59 5.42 0.52 3.68
N SER A 60 6.30 -0.46 3.82
CA SER A 60 7.73 -0.27 3.52
C SER A 60 7.92 0.04 2.04
N VAL A 61 9.08 0.64 1.70
CA VAL A 61 9.43 0.94 0.31
C VAL A 61 9.41 -0.33 -0.55
N GLU A 62 9.91 -1.43 0.00
CA GLU A 62 9.94 -2.75 -0.63
C GLU A 62 8.51 -3.25 -0.91
N GLU A 63 7.61 -3.15 0.06
CA GLU A 63 6.21 -3.56 -0.11
C GLU A 63 5.48 -2.70 -1.16
N SER A 64 5.71 -1.38 -1.17
CA SER A 64 5.14 -0.48 -2.18
C SER A 64 5.60 -0.83 -3.59
N ILE A 65 6.91 -1.09 -3.77
CA ILE A 65 7.47 -1.51 -5.06
C ILE A 65 6.88 -2.85 -5.49
N LEU A 66 6.88 -3.85 -4.61
CA LEU A 66 6.34 -5.17 -4.89
C LEU A 66 4.86 -5.08 -5.27
N LYS A 67 4.02 -4.43 -4.47
CA LYS A 67 2.59 -4.26 -4.79
C LYS A 67 2.37 -3.52 -6.11
N CYS A 68 3.21 -2.54 -6.43
CA CYS A 68 3.13 -1.82 -7.70
C CYS A 68 3.43 -2.73 -8.88
N GLN A 69 4.48 -3.54 -8.79
CA GLN A 69 4.81 -4.55 -9.80
C GLN A 69 3.68 -5.57 -9.93
N LEU A 70 3.21 -6.14 -8.82
CA LEU A 70 2.13 -7.13 -8.81
C LEU A 70 0.83 -6.58 -9.45
N LYS A 71 0.49 -5.30 -9.19
CA LYS A 71 -0.72 -4.66 -9.72
C LYS A 71 -0.64 -4.36 -11.21
N ASN A 72 0.56 -4.06 -11.74
CA ASN A 72 0.73 -3.56 -13.10
C ASN A 72 1.36 -4.59 -14.07
N THR A 73 1.93 -5.68 -13.57
CA THR A 73 2.50 -6.74 -14.41
C THR A 73 1.44 -7.78 -14.77
N ALA A 74 1.20 -7.97 -16.06
CA ALA A 74 0.36 -9.07 -16.56
C ALA A 74 1.12 -10.40 -16.41
N GLY A 75 0.78 -11.16 -15.37
CA GLY A 75 1.40 -12.46 -15.10
C GLY A 75 2.76 -12.30 -14.43
N ILE A 76 2.78 -12.45 -13.11
CA ILE A 76 4.05 -12.59 -12.38
C ILE A 76 4.53 -14.02 -12.61
N PRO A 77 5.75 -14.24 -13.11
CA PRO A 77 6.30 -15.57 -13.27
C PRO A 77 6.81 -16.08 -11.90
N LEU A 78 5.94 -16.08 -10.90
CA LEU A 78 6.21 -16.64 -9.59
C LEU A 78 5.08 -17.60 -9.24
N GLU A 79 5.44 -18.84 -8.97
CA GLU A 79 4.54 -19.85 -8.43
C GLU A 79 4.87 -20.04 -6.94
N ILE A 80 3.86 -20.09 -6.09
CA ILE A 80 4.03 -20.44 -4.67
C ILE A 80 3.44 -21.82 -4.46
N GLU A 81 4.29 -22.79 -4.14
CA GLU A 81 3.88 -24.17 -3.85
C GLU A 81 4.57 -24.66 -2.57
N ASN A 82 3.79 -25.14 -1.61
CA ASN A 82 4.27 -25.62 -0.30
C ASN A 82 5.17 -24.60 0.44
N GLY A 83 4.88 -23.31 0.31
CA GLY A 83 5.65 -22.22 0.94
C GLY A 83 6.97 -21.88 0.23
N VAL A 84 7.25 -22.46 -0.94
CA VAL A 84 8.42 -22.15 -1.74
C VAL A 84 8.02 -21.27 -2.91
N ILE A 85 8.74 -20.15 -3.10
CA ILE A 85 8.63 -19.29 -4.27
C ILE A 85 9.46 -19.92 -5.40
N LYS A 86 8.81 -20.25 -6.51
CA LYS A 86 9.40 -20.85 -7.71
C LYS A 86 9.30 -19.88 -8.88
N ILE A 87 10.31 -19.87 -9.74
CA ILE A 87 10.20 -19.31 -11.09
C ILE A 87 9.73 -20.45 -12.00
N PRO A 88 8.57 -20.33 -12.67
CA PRO A 88 8.06 -21.36 -13.58
C PRO A 88 8.98 -21.51 -14.78
N ASP A 89 9.04 -22.71 -15.34
CA ASP A 89 10.03 -23.07 -16.36
C ASP A 89 9.97 -22.18 -17.63
N PHE A 90 8.78 -21.70 -18.00
CA PHE A 90 8.62 -20.77 -19.12
C PHE A 90 9.33 -19.42 -18.90
N ALA A 91 9.53 -19.02 -17.64
CA ALA A 91 10.18 -17.77 -17.26
C ALA A 91 11.65 -17.93 -16.87
N ARG A 92 12.14 -19.18 -16.72
CA ARG A 92 13.57 -19.47 -16.57
C ARG A 92 14.35 -19.29 -17.87
N SER A 93 13.65 -19.21 -19.00
CA SER A 93 14.24 -19.06 -20.34
C SER A 93 14.54 -17.59 -20.63
N GLY A 94 15.52 -17.03 -19.91
CA GLY A 94 16.21 -15.82 -20.35
C GLY A 94 17.25 -16.17 -21.41
N ASP A 95 17.13 -15.55 -22.58
CA ASP A 95 18.15 -15.38 -23.63
C ASP A 95 18.67 -16.63 -24.37
N LYS A 96 17.91 -17.04 -25.39
CA LYS A 96 18.47 -17.46 -26.69
C LYS A 96 17.82 -16.64 -27.80
N GLN A 97 18.24 -15.39 -27.97
CA GLN A 97 18.20 -14.70 -29.25
C GLN A 97 19.62 -14.48 -29.72
#